data_AF-A0A3A4ZTR4-F1
#
_entry.id   AF-A0A3A4ZTR4-F1
#
_cell.length_a   1.000
_cell.length_b   1.000
_cell.length_c   1.000
_cell.angle_alpha   90.00
_cell.angle_beta   90.00
_cell.angle_gamma   90.00
#
_symmetry.space_group_name_H-M   'P 1'
#
loop_
_entity.id
_entity.type
_entity.pdbx_description
1 polymer ?
#
loop_
_entity_poly.entity_id
_entity_poly.type
_entity_poly.pdbx_seq_one_letter_code
_entity_poly.pdbx_strand_id
1 'polypeptide(L)'
;MMERNAEHADPDYELAKKATRVVDRAKCAISELTISMENITRASRETSRIIKTIDEIALQTDLLAFNAAVEAARAGKTGAGFALVVREICKPAMRAADAALSTAGSVEAFREVKDGSDLVTRTNDALLKVSDMASKVAGIAVEIAVASR
;
A
#
# COMPACT_ATOMS: atom_id res chain seq x y z
N MET A 1 34.57 -39.00 36.91
CA MET A 1 33.21 -38.59 36.49
C MET A 1 33.11 -37.07 36.47
N MET A 2 34.01 -36.37 35.76
CA MET A 2 34.00 -34.90 35.62
C MET A 2 34.84 -34.52 34.38
N GLU A 3 34.45 -34.95 33.17
CA GLU A 3 35.17 -34.55 31.95
C GLU A 3 34.27 -34.32 30.72
N ARG A 4 32.94 -34.34 30.89
CA ARG A 4 31.99 -34.10 29.79
C ARG A 4 31.28 -32.73 29.82
N ASN A 5 31.64 -31.84 30.74
CA ASN A 5 30.91 -30.58 30.96
C ASN A 5 31.49 -29.35 30.23
N ALA A 6 32.63 -29.46 29.54
CA ALA A 6 33.31 -28.31 28.95
C ALA A 6 33.00 -28.06 27.45
N GLU A 7 32.51 -29.06 26.71
CA GLU A 7 32.33 -28.96 25.24
C GLU A 7 30.87 -28.97 24.76
N HIS A 8 29.90 -29.18 25.64
CA HIS A 8 28.49 -29.06 25.28
C HIS A 8 28.05 -27.61 25.51
N ALA A 9 28.26 -26.76 24.50
CA ALA A 9 27.39 -25.61 24.34
C ALA A 9 25.96 -26.14 24.34
N ASP A 10 25.21 -25.80 25.40
CA ASP A 10 23.90 -26.36 25.66
C ASP A 10 23.06 -26.26 24.38
N PRO A 11 22.62 -27.39 23.78
CA PRO A 11 21.91 -27.37 22.50
C PRO A 11 20.68 -26.44 22.56
N ASP A 12 20.09 -26.26 23.74
CA ASP A 12 18.99 -25.34 24.00
C ASP A 12 19.41 -23.87 23.88
N TYR A 13 20.61 -23.51 24.33
CA TYR A 13 21.18 -22.16 24.19
C TYR A 13 21.49 -21.81 22.73
N GLU A 14 22.05 -22.75 21.96
CA GLU A 14 22.28 -22.54 20.53
C GLU A 14 20.99 -22.50 19.71
N LEU A 15 19.96 -23.26 20.11
CA LEU A 15 18.61 -23.17 19.55
C LEU A 15 17.98 -21.80 19.83
N ALA A 16 18.09 -21.29 21.06
CA ALA A 16 17.58 -19.98 21.43
C ALA A 16 18.28 -18.85 20.63
N LYS A 17 19.61 -18.90 20.50
CA LYS A 17 20.38 -17.98 19.66
C LYS A 17 19.97 -18.03 18.18
N LYS A 18 19.68 -19.21 17.64
CA LYS A 18 19.17 -19.35 16.25
C LYS A 18 17.78 -18.74 16.13
N ALA A 19 16.89 -18.98 17.09
CA ALA A 19 15.55 -18.40 17.10
C ALA A 19 15.60 -16.86 17.11
N THR A 20 16.42 -16.24 17.97
CA THR A 20 16.59 -14.78 18.01
C THR A 20 17.07 -14.23 16.65
N ARG A 21 18.07 -14.88 16.03
CA ARG A 21 18.56 -14.49 14.69
C ARG A 21 17.49 -14.56 13.59
N VAL A 22 16.62 -15.57 13.63
CA VAL A 22 15.50 -15.69 12.68
C VAL A 22 14.49 -14.57 12.90
N VAL A 23 14.16 -14.27 14.16
CA VAL A 23 13.24 -13.18 14.49
C VAL A 23 13.80 -11.82 14.09
N ASP A 24 15.09 -11.56 14.29
CA ASP A 24 15.72 -10.30 13.88
C ASP A 24 15.66 -10.11 12.36
N ARG A 25 15.91 -11.17 11.57
CA ARG A 25 15.73 -11.13 10.12
C ARG A 25 14.26 -10.86 9.74
N ALA A 26 13.32 -11.47 10.45
CA ALA A 26 11.90 -11.25 10.21
C ALA A 26 11.49 -9.79 10.51
N LYS A 27 12.06 -9.16 11.55
CA LYS A 27 11.85 -7.73 11.84
C LYS A 27 12.36 -6.84 10.71
N CYS A 28 13.57 -7.10 10.19
CA CYS A 28 14.09 -6.34 9.04
C CYS A 28 13.15 -6.45 7.83
N ALA A 29 12.72 -7.67 7.49
CA ALA A 29 11.81 -7.90 6.36
C ALA A 29 10.45 -7.19 6.54
N ILE A 30 9.88 -7.20 7.75
CA ILE A 30 8.64 -6.47 8.03
C ILE A 30 8.84 -4.95 7.99
N SER A 31 9.99 -4.44 8.44
CA SER A 31 10.31 -3.02 8.33
C SER A 31 10.36 -2.58 6.86
N GLU A 32 11.02 -3.36 6.00
CA GLU A 32 11.04 -3.12 4.56
C GLU A 32 9.63 -3.19 3.94
N LEU A 33 8.83 -4.19 4.35
CA LEU A 33 7.45 -4.33 3.91
C LEU A 33 6.57 -3.13 4.33
N THR A 34 6.77 -2.60 5.54
CA THR A 34 6.06 -1.42 6.04
C THR A 34 6.37 -0.20 5.19
N ILE A 35 7.65 0.04 4.86
CA ILE A 35 8.06 1.13 3.97
C ILE A 35 7.45 0.96 2.57
N SER A 36 7.42 -0.27 2.05
CA SER A 36 6.81 -0.57 0.76
C SER A 36 5.31 -0.26 0.76
N MET A 37 4.57 -0.68 1.80
CA MET A 37 3.15 -0.38 1.95
C MET A 37 2.86 1.13 2.09
N GLU A 38 3.72 1.88 2.78
CA GLU A 38 3.60 3.33 2.86
C GLU A 38 3.79 3.99 1.49
N ASN A 39 4.78 3.52 0.71
CA ASN A 39 5.01 3.98 -0.66
C ASN A 39 3.82 3.67 -1.59
N ILE A 40 3.26 2.45 -1.51
CA ILE A 40 2.08 2.05 -2.27
C ILE A 40 0.87 2.93 -1.88
N THR A 41 0.68 3.18 -0.59
CA THR A 41 -0.39 4.05 -0.07
C THR A 41 -0.23 5.49 -0.60
N ARG A 42 0.98 6.02 -0.63
CA ARG A 42 1.27 7.36 -1.16
C ARG A 42 1.00 7.43 -2.67
N ALA A 43 1.52 6.49 -3.45
CA ALA A 43 1.29 6.42 -4.90
C ALA A 43 -0.21 6.32 -5.21
N SER A 44 -0.93 5.49 -4.46
CA SER A 44 -2.38 5.33 -4.54
C SER A 44 -3.15 6.64 -4.35
N ARG A 45 -2.79 7.42 -3.32
CA ARG A 45 -3.40 8.75 -3.08
C ARG A 45 -3.10 9.72 -4.21
N GLU A 46 -1.89 9.70 -4.76
CA GLU A 46 -1.50 10.54 -5.88
C GLU A 46 -2.28 10.19 -7.15
N THR A 47 -2.41 8.90 -7.47
CA THR A 47 -3.26 8.41 -8.56
C THR A 47 -4.72 8.88 -8.38
N SER A 48 -5.28 8.78 -7.16
CA SER A 48 -6.63 9.27 -6.88
C SER A 48 -6.78 10.78 -7.11
N ARG A 49 -5.77 11.59 -6.77
CA ARG A 49 -5.78 13.03 -7.09
C ARG A 49 -5.76 13.28 -8.59
N ILE A 50 -4.91 12.56 -9.34
CA ILE A 50 -4.82 12.68 -10.80
C ILE A 50 -6.17 12.34 -11.44
N ILE A 51 -6.82 11.25 -11.01
CA ILE A 51 -8.15 10.85 -11.49
C ILE A 51 -9.17 11.96 -11.23
N LYS A 52 -9.16 12.56 -10.04
CA LYS A 52 -10.06 13.68 -9.71
C LYS A 52 -9.81 14.90 -10.60
N THR A 53 -8.55 15.24 -10.88
CA THR A 53 -8.21 16.33 -11.79
C THR A 53 -8.67 16.04 -13.22
N ILE A 54 -8.59 14.79 -13.70
CA ILE A 54 -9.10 14.39 -15.02
C ILE A 54 -10.62 14.57 -15.06
N ASP A 55 -11.34 14.16 -14.02
CA ASP A 55 -12.79 14.34 -13.91
C ASP A 55 -13.19 15.83 -13.93
N GLU A 56 -12.46 16.67 -13.19
CA GLU A 56 -12.65 18.12 -13.20
C GLU A 56 -12.41 18.74 -14.59
N ILE A 57 -11.36 18.30 -15.31
CA ILE A 57 -11.08 18.75 -16.69
C ILE A 57 -12.18 18.29 -17.65
N ALA A 58 -12.65 17.05 -17.50
CA ALA A 58 -13.72 16.51 -18.34
C ALA A 58 -15.01 17.30 -18.15
N LEU A 59 -15.38 17.63 -16.91
CA LEU A 59 -16.54 18.46 -16.58
C LEU A 59 -16.41 19.88 -17.15
N GLN A 60 -15.23 20.51 -17.01
CA GLN A 60 -14.97 21.83 -17.59
C GLN A 60 -15.07 21.81 -19.12
N THR A 61 -14.57 20.75 -19.76
CA THR A 61 -14.64 20.57 -21.22
C THR A 61 -16.08 20.39 -21.67
N ASP A 62 -16.88 19.61 -20.92
CA ASP A 62 -18.30 19.42 -21.20
C ASP A 62 -19.09 20.73 -21.06
N LEU A 63 -18.83 21.52 -20.01
CA LEU A 63 -19.44 22.85 -19.83
C LEU A 63 -19.07 23.83 -20.94
N LEU A 64 -17.79 23.85 -21.35
CA LEU A 64 -17.33 24.71 -22.44
C LEU A 64 -18.01 24.33 -23.77
N ALA A 65 -18.12 23.02 -24.01
CA ALA A 65 -18.80 22.50 -25.19
C ALA A 65 -20.31 22.78 -25.16
N PHE A 66 -20.97 22.65 -24.01
CA PHE A 66 -22.37 23.02 -23.85
C PHE A 66 -22.61 24.50 -24.18
N ASN A 67 -21.78 25.40 -23.64
CA ASN A 67 -21.87 26.83 -23.95
C ASN A 67 -21.67 27.11 -25.45
N ALA A 68 -20.70 26.42 -26.09
CA ALA A 68 -20.48 26.53 -27.52
C ALA A 68 -21.65 25.99 -28.35
N ALA A 69 -22.31 24.91 -27.90
CA ALA A 69 -23.49 24.35 -28.54
C ALA A 69 -24.69 25.32 -28.47
N VAL A 70 -24.89 25.98 -27.31
CA VAL A 70 -25.93 27.02 -27.14
C VAL A 70 -25.68 28.19 -28.09
N GLU A 71 -24.45 28.67 -28.20
CA GLU A 71 -24.12 29.80 -29.08
C GLU A 71 -24.22 29.40 -30.57
N ALA A 72 -23.87 28.17 -30.92
CA ALA A 72 -24.07 27.62 -32.26
C ALA A 72 -25.56 27.53 -32.63
N ALA A 73 -26.42 27.11 -31.68
CA ALA A 73 -27.87 27.10 -31.88
C ALA A 73 -28.42 28.52 -32.08
N ARG A 74 -27.90 29.50 -31.32
CA ARG A 74 -28.26 30.91 -31.43
C ARG A 74 -27.85 31.52 -32.78
N ALA A 75 -26.72 31.08 -33.34
CA ALA A 75 -26.24 31.52 -34.65
C ALA A 75 -26.99 30.90 -35.85
N GLY A 76 -27.95 29.99 -35.63
CA GLY A 76 -28.80 29.40 -36.67
C GLY A 76 -28.01 28.65 -37.75
N LYS A 77 -28.27 28.93 -39.04
CA LYS A 77 -27.62 28.24 -40.17
C LYS A 77 -26.10 28.42 -40.19
N THR A 78 -25.60 29.56 -39.71
CA THR A 78 -24.17 29.88 -39.61
C THR A 78 -23.46 29.08 -38.52
N GLY A 79 -24.17 28.63 -37.47
CA GLY A 79 -23.62 27.84 -36.37
C GLY A 79 -23.61 26.33 -36.60
N ALA A 80 -24.24 25.82 -37.66
CA ALA A 80 -24.41 24.39 -37.90
C ALA A 80 -23.08 23.63 -38.03
N GLY A 81 -22.07 24.23 -38.67
CA GLY A 81 -20.72 23.64 -38.75
C GLY A 81 -19.98 23.65 -37.42
N PHE A 82 -20.21 24.67 -36.59
CA PHE A 82 -19.61 24.80 -35.26
C PHE A 82 -20.19 23.77 -34.28
N ALA A 83 -21.50 23.51 -34.35
CA ALA A 83 -22.16 22.48 -33.54
C ALA A 83 -21.61 21.06 -33.79
N LEU A 84 -21.18 20.76 -35.04
CA LEU A 84 -20.56 19.48 -35.37
C LEU A 84 -19.18 19.34 -34.71
N VAL A 85 -18.37 20.41 -34.74
CA VAL A 85 -17.04 20.43 -34.11
C VAL A 85 -17.17 20.26 -32.59
N VAL A 86 -18.14 20.93 -31.96
CA VAL A 86 -18.42 20.80 -30.53
C VAL A 86 -18.75 19.35 -30.14
N ARG A 87 -19.58 18.65 -30.94
CA ARG A 87 -19.89 17.23 -30.72
C ARG A 87 -18.66 16.31 -30.79
N GLU A 88 -17.72 16.59 -31.69
CA GLU A 88 -16.49 15.78 -31.80
C GLU A 88 -15.51 16.05 -30.65
N ILE A 89 -15.56 17.23 -30.01
CA ILE A 89 -14.76 17.56 -28.81
C ILE A 89 -15.33 16.91 -27.54
N CYS A 90 -16.67 16.80 -27.41
CA CYS A 90 -17.32 16.14 -26.26
C CYS A 90 -16.97 14.65 -26.13
N LYS A 91 -16.90 13.92 -27.26
CA LYS A 91 -16.66 12.47 -27.24
C LYS A 91 -15.40 12.07 -26.45
N PRO A 92 -14.21 12.65 -26.69
CA PRO A 92 -13.04 12.35 -25.90
C PRO A 92 -13.17 12.74 -24.42
N ALA A 93 -13.82 13.87 -24.10
CA ALA A 93 -14.01 14.31 -22.72
C ALA A 93 -14.88 13.34 -21.92
N MET A 94 -16.01 12.90 -22.49
CA MET A 94 -16.88 11.90 -21.86
C MET A 94 -16.17 10.55 -21.68
N ARG A 95 -15.40 10.11 -22.68
CA ARG A 95 -14.60 8.87 -22.56
C ARG A 95 -13.52 8.99 -21.48
N ALA A 96 -12.93 10.17 -21.31
CA ALA A 96 -11.96 10.42 -20.25
C ALA A 96 -12.61 10.39 -18.86
N ALA A 97 -13.81 10.98 -18.70
CA ALA A 97 -14.59 10.91 -17.47
C ALA A 97 -14.98 9.46 -17.13
N ASP A 98 -15.50 8.70 -18.10
CA ASP A 98 -15.86 7.29 -17.89
C ASP A 98 -14.64 6.42 -17.53
N ALA A 99 -13.49 6.65 -18.18
CA ALA A 99 -12.25 5.94 -17.87
C ALA A 99 -11.72 6.33 -16.47
N ALA A 100 -11.80 7.61 -16.11
CA ALA A 100 -11.46 8.08 -14.77
C ALA A 100 -12.36 7.44 -13.71
N LEU A 101 -13.68 7.38 -13.96
CA LEU A 101 -14.67 6.76 -13.06
C LEU A 101 -14.48 5.25 -12.94
N SER A 102 -14.19 4.56 -14.05
CA SER A 102 -13.86 3.12 -14.04
C SER A 102 -12.57 2.83 -13.27
N THR A 103 -11.60 3.75 -13.32
CA THR A 103 -10.36 3.64 -12.53
C THR A 103 -10.61 3.99 -11.07
N ALA A 104 -11.53 4.92 -10.78
CA ALA A 104 -12.04 5.19 -9.44
C ALA A 104 -12.88 4.02 -8.90
N GLY A 105 -13.47 3.18 -9.75
CA GLY A 105 -14.07 1.90 -9.35
C GLY A 105 -13.06 0.96 -8.67
N SER A 106 -11.77 1.05 -9.04
CA SER A 106 -10.68 0.41 -8.32
C SER A 106 -10.36 1.05 -6.96
N VAL A 107 -11.18 1.95 -6.43
CA VAL A 107 -11.07 2.44 -5.04
C VAL A 107 -11.20 1.31 -4.01
N GLU A 108 -11.87 0.20 -4.35
CA GLU A 108 -11.81 -1.03 -3.55
C GLU A 108 -10.36 -1.50 -3.38
N ALA A 109 -9.52 -1.40 -4.40
CA ALA A 109 -8.10 -1.73 -4.33
C ALA A 109 -7.33 -0.79 -3.38
N PHE A 110 -7.74 0.47 -3.24
CA PHE A 110 -7.14 1.35 -2.22
C PHE A 110 -7.57 0.97 -0.80
N ARG A 111 -8.77 0.43 -0.64
CA ARG A 111 -9.24 -0.12 0.64
C ARG A 111 -8.42 -1.36 1.01
N GLU A 112 -8.17 -2.24 0.05
CA GLU A 112 -7.30 -3.42 0.22
C GLU A 112 -5.85 -3.02 0.59
N VAL A 113 -5.29 -1.96 0.00
CA VAL A 113 -3.97 -1.44 0.38
C VAL A 113 -3.94 -0.97 1.83
N LYS A 114 -4.99 -0.27 2.28
CA LYS A 114 -5.09 0.19 3.68
C LYS A 114 -5.20 -1.00 4.64
N ASP A 115 -6.07 -1.96 4.33
CA ASP A 115 -6.22 -3.18 5.13
C ASP A 115 -4.92 -3.99 5.16
N GLY A 116 -4.18 -4.03 4.05
CA GLY A 116 -2.85 -4.61 3.96
C GLY A 116 -1.82 -3.91 4.85
N SER A 117 -1.82 -2.57 4.87
CA SER A 117 -0.98 -1.79 5.79
C SER A 117 -1.28 -2.11 7.26
N ASP A 118 -2.55 -2.16 7.64
CA ASP A 118 -2.97 -2.48 9.01
C ASP A 118 -2.57 -3.92 9.38
N LEU A 119 -2.67 -4.86 8.44
CA LEU A 119 -2.22 -6.24 8.63
C LEU A 119 -0.70 -6.32 8.86
N VAL A 120 0.09 -5.55 8.09
CA VAL A 120 1.54 -5.47 8.28
C VAL A 120 1.89 -4.91 9.67
N THR A 121 1.21 -3.85 10.11
CA THR A 121 1.40 -3.28 11.46
C THR A 121 1.08 -4.31 12.55
N ARG A 122 -0.05 -5.00 12.45
CA ARG A 122 -0.42 -6.06 13.41
C ARG A 122 0.58 -7.22 13.42
N THR A 123 1.12 -7.57 12.25
CA THR A 123 2.13 -8.63 12.12
C THR A 123 3.46 -8.19 12.76
N ASN A 124 3.83 -6.91 12.61
CA ASN A 124 4.99 -6.34 13.28
C ASN A 124 4.87 -6.44 14.82
N ASP A 125 3.73 -6.06 15.37
CA ASP A 125 3.46 -6.16 16.82
C ASP A 125 3.53 -7.61 17.32
N ALA A 126 3.01 -8.56 16.54
CA ALA A 126 3.11 -9.98 16.86
C ALA A 126 4.58 -10.46 16.86
N LEU A 127 5.38 -10.05 15.87
CA LEU A 127 6.82 -10.37 15.83
C LEU A 127 7.61 -9.75 16.99
N LEU A 128 7.26 -8.54 17.42
CA LEU A 128 7.88 -7.92 18.60
C LEU A 128 7.63 -8.76 19.86
N LYS A 129 6.41 -9.29 20.03
CA LYS A 129 6.08 -10.22 21.13
C LYS A 129 6.85 -11.53 21.02
N VAL A 130 6.93 -12.12 19.83
CA VAL A 130 7.72 -13.34 19.59
C VAL A 130 9.21 -13.12 19.90
N SER A 131 9.75 -11.96 19.55
CA SER A 131 11.13 -11.59 19.87
C SER A 131 11.38 -11.49 21.36
N ASP A 132 10.47 -10.87 22.12
CA ASP A 132 10.57 -10.77 23.57
C ASP A 132 10.53 -12.16 24.22
N MET A 133 9.63 -13.03 23.76
CA MET A 133 9.55 -14.41 24.22
C MET A 133 10.84 -15.20 23.92
N ALA A 134 11.39 -15.08 22.71
CA ALA A 134 12.64 -15.73 22.32
C ALA A 134 13.82 -15.28 23.20
N SER A 135 13.91 -13.97 23.49
CA SER A 135 14.92 -13.43 24.40
C SER A 135 14.77 -13.95 25.83
N LYS A 136 13.55 -14.09 26.34
CA LYS A 136 13.27 -14.67 27.67
C LYS A 136 13.68 -16.14 27.74
N VAL A 137 13.35 -16.94 26.71
CA VAL A 137 13.77 -18.34 26.62
C VAL A 137 15.29 -18.46 26.58
N ALA A 138 15.98 -17.59 25.83
CA ALA A 138 17.44 -17.54 25.81
C ALA A 138 18.02 -17.22 27.20
N GLY A 139 17.39 -16.31 27.95
CA GLY A 139 17.78 -15.98 29.32
C GLY A 139 17.63 -17.16 30.28
N ILE A 140 16.49 -17.86 30.23
CA ILE A 140 16.24 -19.05 31.06
C ILE A 140 17.26 -20.16 30.74
N ALA A 141 17.57 -20.38 29.46
CA ALA A 141 18.58 -21.37 29.06
C ALA A 141 19.97 -21.05 29.65
N VAL A 142 20.34 -19.76 29.71
CA VAL A 142 21.58 -19.33 30.38
C VAL A 142 21.52 -19.59 31.88
N GLU A 143 20.42 -19.26 32.55
CA GLU A 143 20.24 -19.50 33.98
C GLU A 143 20.34 -20.99 34.33
N ILE A 144 19.72 -21.87 33.54
CA ILE A 144 19.82 -23.34 33.71
C ILE A 144 21.26 -23.80 33.54
N ALA A 145 21.96 -23.33 32.50
CA ALA A 145 23.35 -23.69 32.26
C ALA A 145 24.31 -23.20 33.36
N VAL A 146 23.98 -22.09 34.03
CA VAL A 146 24.74 -21.59 35.19
C VAL A 146 24.41 -22.37 36.45
N ALA A 147 23.13 -22.69 36.71
CA ALA A 147 22.69 -23.43 37.89
C ALA A 147 23.06 -24.93 37.86
N SER A 148 23.24 -25.50 36.67
CA SER A 148 23.65 -26.90 36.48
C SER A 148 25.16 -27.12 36.57
N ARG A 149 25.94 -26.05 36.80
CA ARG A 149 27.40 -26.06 36.85
C ARG A 149 27.92 -26.08 38.29
#